data_AF-A0A6C0EUG7-F1
#
_entry.id   AF-A0A6C0EUG7-F1
#
_cell.length_a   1.000
_cell.length_b   1.000
_cell.length_c   1.000
_cell.angle_alpha   90.00
_cell.angle_beta   90.00
_cell.angle_gamma   90.00
#
_symmetry.space_group_name_H-M   'P 1'
#
loop_
_entity.id
_entity.type
_entity.pdbx_description
1 polymer ?
#
loop_
_entity_poly.entity_id
_entity_poly.type
_entity_poly.pdbx_seq_one_letter_code
_entity_poly.pdbx_strand_id
1 'polypeptide(L)'
;MDTTCVAICSNGERCTVKRKAIGNGMRCGVHHNTLLLHGPNTLALMELKYLHYRNNRNIHTDYMRDIDLAVTQEAKLHIYQVHSANLRNLQTTYYRDARALKQTHEDEIIRTGVNPDAAANQRRQQKEDQRRQRVADRQELIRQDIARQIQEQAERGNPNFIRHNIAVQNQNMPAPPAVVRRLGAFAADPQNVHTVEAVRQTKEIVEKVRTVSVPEEYKWNTLFVSKTIGEIITECKLTSHAAAQMFNQYVSPVAIYDIEEGIYGKVLDSVWQFVKASPDKEDLCKILKQEMTDNINMCAQGNLSRICNILAGYMEGIGSQETLSERLGRLLPPLMAIEDCLTRIMDAIKILKDNNVPMTDWDKWLDPLKEDDEDMMIDIEFIKQEVMA
;
A
#
# COMPACT_ATOMS: atom_id res chain seq x y z
N MET A 1 -14.05 35.27 -31.92
CA MET A 1 -13.20 34.17 -31.40
C MET A 1 -13.50 34.00 -29.92
N ASP A 2 -13.75 32.76 -29.48
CA ASP A 2 -14.12 32.46 -28.09
C ASP A 2 -12.97 32.85 -27.15
N THR A 3 -13.19 33.82 -26.26
CA THR A 3 -12.17 34.35 -25.34
C THR A 3 -12.07 33.55 -24.04
N THR A 4 -12.80 32.45 -23.94
CA THR A 4 -12.90 31.62 -22.73
C THR A 4 -11.85 30.51 -22.71
N CYS A 5 -11.35 30.19 -21.52
CA CYS A 5 -10.36 29.14 -21.29
C CYS A 5 -10.82 27.78 -21.83
N VAL A 6 -9.96 27.08 -22.57
CA VAL A 6 -10.32 25.77 -23.16
C VAL A 6 -10.31 24.61 -22.16
N ALA A 7 -9.80 24.84 -20.95
CA ALA A 7 -9.59 23.81 -19.94
C ALA A 7 -10.89 23.23 -19.37
N ILE A 8 -10.82 21.99 -18.90
CA ILE A 8 -11.87 21.34 -18.12
C ILE A 8 -11.51 21.42 -16.64
N CYS A 9 -12.40 22.00 -15.84
CA CYS A 9 -12.27 22.09 -14.40
C CYS A 9 -12.44 20.70 -13.75
N SER A 10 -12.04 20.55 -12.48
CA SER A 10 -12.17 19.27 -11.74
C SER A 10 -13.62 18.78 -11.59
N ASN A 11 -14.61 19.66 -11.73
CA ASN A 11 -16.03 19.32 -11.76
C ASN A 11 -16.53 18.83 -13.15
N GLY A 12 -15.64 18.73 -14.15
CA GLY A 12 -15.93 18.35 -15.53
C GLY A 12 -16.63 19.43 -16.37
N GLU A 13 -16.69 20.67 -15.90
CA GLU A 13 -17.21 21.80 -16.66
C GLU A 13 -16.11 22.55 -17.39
N ARG A 14 -16.47 23.20 -18.49
CA ARG A 14 -15.54 24.08 -19.20
C ARG A 14 -15.25 25.31 -18.35
N CYS A 15 -13.98 25.67 -18.26
CA CYS A 15 -13.57 26.85 -17.53
C CYS A 15 -14.15 28.12 -18.18
N THR A 16 -14.92 28.88 -17.41
CA THR A 16 -15.57 30.13 -17.87
C THR A 16 -14.67 31.36 -17.75
N VAL A 17 -13.49 31.21 -17.13
CA VAL A 17 -12.54 32.31 -16.93
C VAL A 17 -11.98 32.77 -18.27
N LYS A 18 -11.95 34.09 -18.50
CA LYS A 18 -11.33 34.69 -19.69
C LYS A 18 -9.85 34.30 -19.79
N ARG A 19 -9.39 34.03 -21.01
CA ARG A 19 -7.98 33.75 -21.31
C ARG A 19 -7.13 34.95 -20.85
N LYS A 20 -5.96 34.65 -20.28
CA LYS A 20 -4.91 35.65 -20.06
C LYS A 20 -3.87 35.46 -21.17
N ALA A 21 -3.20 36.53 -21.58
CA ALA A 21 -2.13 36.50 -22.59
C ALA A 21 -0.82 35.87 -22.04
N ILE A 22 -0.91 34.74 -21.33
CA ILE A 22 0.23 34.05 -20.71
C ILE A 22 0.42 32.71 -21.43
N GLY A 23 1.61 32.47 -21.96
CA GLY A 23 1.96 31.24 -22.69
C GLY A 23 1.27 31.12 -24.05
N ASN A 24 0.72 29.93 -24.36
CA ASN A 24 0.03 29.65 -25.64
C ASN A 24 -1.32 30.38 -25.81
N GLY A 25 -1.72 31.21 -24.85
CA GLY A 25 -2.93 32.03 -24.91
C GLY A 25 -4.26 31.27 -24.86
N MET A 26 -4.27 29.94 -24.74
CA MET A 26 -5.51 29.13 -24.77
C MET A 26 -6.12 28.88 -23.38
N ARG A 27 -5.32 28.97 -22.31
CA ARG A 27 -5.72 28.64 -20.94
C ARG A 27 -5.62 29.87 -20.02
N CYS A 28 -6.47 29.95 -18.99
CA CYS A 28 -6.32 30.95 -17.94
C CYS A 28 -5.09 30.64 -17.07
N GLY A 29 -4.63 31.60 -16.26
CA GLY A 29 -3.39 31.46 -15.47
C GLY A 29 -3.37 30.22 -14.56
N VAL A 30 -4.50 29.86 -13.95
CA VAL A 30 -4.61 28.68 -13.08
C VAL A 30 -4.40 27.38 -13.87
N HIS A 31 -5.08 27.24 -15.01
CA HIS A 31 -4.95 26.06 -15.85
C HIS A 31 -3.62 26.02 -16.60
N HIS A 32 -3.00 27.18 -16.88
CA HIS A 32 -1.64 27.24 -17.39
C HIS A 32 -0.63 26.74 -16.35
N ASN A 33 -0.77 27.14 -15.09
CA ASN A 33 0.09 26.61 -14.01
C ASN A 33 -0.11 25.10 -13.82
N THR A 34 -1.34 24.62 -13.95
CA THR A 34 -1.64 23.18 -13.90
C THR A 34 -0.99 22.43 -15.06
N LEU A 35 -1.02 23.01 -16.27
CA LEU A 35 -0.32 22.50 -17.45
C LEU A 35 1.19 22.43 -17.21
N LEU A 36 1.80 23.48 -16.64
CA LEU A 36 3.22 23.47 -16.30
C LEU A 36 3.55 22.44 -15.22
N LEU A 37 2.64 22.19 -14.28
CA LEU A 37 2.86 21.24 -13.19
C LEU A 37 2.81 19.78 -13.67
N HIS A 38 1.84 19.46 -14.51
CA HIS A 38 1.57 18.08 -14.92
C HIS A 38 2.18 17.71 -16.26
N GLY A 39 2.28 18.67 -17.18
CA GLY A 39 2.55 18.43 -18.59
C GLY A 39 1.26 18.32 -19.41
N PRO A 40 1.30 18.61 -20.72
CA PRO A 40 0.12 18.56 -21.59
C PRO A 40 -0.55 17.19 -21.67
N ASN A 41 0.20 16.09 -21.78
CA ASN A 41 -0.37 14.76 -22.02
C ASN A 41 -1.04 14.24 -20.74
N THR A 42 -0.36 14.40 -19.61
CA THR A 42 -0.92 14.09 -18.29
C THR A 42 -2.16 14.95 -18.01
N LEU A 43 -2.11 16.24 -18.31
CA LEU A 43 -3.27 17.12 -18.10
C LEU A 43 -4.46 16.71 -18.97
N ALA A 44 -4.26 16.35 -20.23
CA ALA A 44 -5.33 15.91 -21.12
C ALA A 44 -6.04 14.65 -20.57
N LEU A 45 -5.30 13.69 -20.02
CA LEU A 45 -5.87 12.51 -19.36
C LEU A 45 -6.65 12.87 -18.09
N MET A 46 -6.16 13.84 -17.31
CA MET A 46 -6.88 14.35 -16.14
C MET A 46 -8.20 15.02 -16.54
N GLU A 47 -8.19 15.85 -17.60
CA GLU A 47 -9.38 16.53 -18.12
C GLU A 47 -10.41 15.52 -18.63
N LEU A 48 -9.98 14.46 -19.33
CA LEU A 48 -10.85 13.35 -19.73
C LEU A 48 -11.49 12.67 -18.51
N LYS A 49 -10.72 12.43 -17.45
CA LYS A 49 -11.23 11.87 -16.19
C LYS A 49 -12.27 12.78 -15.55
N TYR A 50 -12.08 14.10 -15.57
CA TYR A 50 -13.06 15.05 -15.03
C TYR A 50 -14.37 15.05 -15.82
N LEU A 51 -14.32 14.97 -17.15
CA LEU A 51 -15.51 14.82 -17.98
C LEU A 51 -16.27 13.54 -17.63
N HIS A 52 -15.56 12.42 -17.47
CA HIS A 52 -16.17 11.15 -17.08
C HIS A 52 -16.80 11.22 -15.68
N TYR A 53 -16.13 11.84 -14.71
CA TYR A 53 -16.67 12.04 -13.37
C TYR A 53 -17.97 12.85 -13.39
N ARG A 54 -18.02 13.92 -14.18
CA ARG A 54 -19.26 14.71 -14.36
C ARG A 54 -20.37 13.89 -14.99
N ASN A 55 -20.08 13.12 -16.03
CA ASN A 55 -21.08 12.27 -16.67
C ASN A 55 -21.62 11.21 -15.72
N ASN A 56 -20.75 10.60 -14.89
CA ASN A 56 -21.16 9.66 -13.85
C ASN A 56 -22.10 10.34 -12.85
N ARG A 57 -21.72 11.52 -12.35
CA ARG A 57 -22.56 12.32 -11.46
C ARG A 57 -23.92 12.63 -12.08
N ASN A 58 -23.97 13.04 -13.35
CA ASN A 58 -25.22 13.33 -14.06
C ASN A 58 -26.10 12.07 -14.17
N ILE A 59 -25.52 10.92 -14.56
CA ILE A 59 -26.24 9.63 -14.61
C ILE A 59 -26.81 9.26 -13.24
N HIS A 60 -26.06 9.53 -12.17
CA HIS A 60 -26.54 9.29 -10.80
C HIS A 60 -27.64 10.27 -10.40
N THR A 61 -27.52 11.55 -10.73
CA THR A 61 -28.56 12.56 -10.50
C THR A 61 -29.85 12.22 -11.25
N ASP A 62 -29.76 11.81 -12.51
CA ASP A 62 -30.92 11.38 -13.30
C ASP A 62 -31.56 10.11 -12.69
N TYR A 63 -30.75 9.14 -12.27
CA TYR A 63 -31.24 7.96 -11.56
C TYR A 63 -32.01 8.31 -10.27
N MET A 64 -31.46 9.19 -9.44
CA MET A 64 -32.12 9.61 -8.21
C MET A 64 -33.43 10.36 -8.49
N ARG A 65 -33.46 11.23 -9.52
CA ARG A 65 -34.69 11.89 -9.94
C ARG A 65 -35.74 10.88 -10.41
N ASP A 66 -35.34 9.93 -11.24
CA ASP A 66 -36.27 8.99 -11.86
C ASP A 66 -36.81 7.98 -10.83
N ILE A 67 -35.98 7.56 -9.86
CA ILE A 67 -36.41 6.62 -8.81
C ILE A 67 -37.39 7.25 -7.82
N ASP A 68 -37.26 8.55 -7.55
CA ASP A 68 -38.19 9.31 -6.71
C ASP A 68 -39.58 9.44 -7.35
N LEU A 69 -39.64 9.50 -8.68
CA LEU A 69 -40.88 9.56 -9.46
C LEU A 69 -41.54 8.18 -9.68
N ALA A 70 -40.83 7.09 -9.38
CA ALA A 70 -41.31 5.74 -9.66
C ALA A 70 -42.32 5.26 -8.59
N VAL A 71 -43.57 5.12 -9.01
CA VAL A 71 -44.69 4.70 -8.14
C VAL A 71 -44.72 3.19 -7.91
N THR A 72 -44.29 2.39 -8.89
CA THR A 72 -44.34 0.92 -8.83
C THR A 72 -42.97 0.29 -8.63
N GLN A 73 -42.94 -0.91 -8.04
CA GLN A 73 -41.71 -1.67 -7.84
C GLN A 73 -41.08 -2.10 -9.18
N GLU A 74 -41.90 -2.44 -10.18
CA GLU A 74 -41.44 -2.79 -11.53
C GLU A 74 -40.74 -1.61 -12.21
N ALA A 75 -41.28 -0.40 -12.09
CA ALA A 75 -40.65 0.82 -12.61
C ALA A 75 -39.29 1.08 -11.94
N LYS A 76 -39.20 0.90 -10.62
CA LYS A 76 -37.93 1.03 -9.87
C LYS A 76 -36.88 0.03 -10.35
N LEU A 77 -37.27 -1.24 -10.56
CA LEU A 77 -36.37 -2.26 -11.07
C LEU A 77 -35.85 -1.93 -12.47
N HIS A 78 -36.75 -1.48 -13.36
CA HIS A 78 -36.36 -1.03 -14.70
C HIS A 78 -35.38 0.15 -14.64
N ILE A 79 -35.65 1.17 -13.82
CA ILE A 79 -34.76 2.33 -13.64
C ILE A 79 -33.38 1.90 -13.16
N TYR A 80 -33.31 0.96 -12.20
CA TYR A 80 -32.05 0.39 -11.74
C TYR A 80 -31.28 -0.31 -12.87
N GLN A 81 -31.95 -1.12 -13.70
CA GLN A 81 -31.32 -1.80 -14.84
C GLN A 81 -30.77 -0.81 -15.86
N VAL A 82 -31.52 0.23 -16.19
CA VAL A 82 -31.08 1.31 -17.09
C VAL A 82 -29.88 2.06 -16.50
N HIS A 83 -29.92 2.42 -15.22
CA HIS A 83 -28.80 3.07 -14.53
C HIS A 83 -27.54 2.20 -14.56
N SER A 84 -27.66 0.91 -14.24
CA SER A 84 -26.56 -0.05 -14.28
C SER A 84 -25.95 -0.17 -15.69
N ALA A 85 -26.79 -0.23 -16.73
CA ALA A 85 -26.34 -0.25 -18.12
C ALA A 85 -25.62 1.05 -18.51
N ASN A 86 -26.16 2.21 -18.12
CA ASN A 86 -25.55 3.52 -18.37
C ASN A 86 -24.17 3.65 -17.72
N LEU A 87 -24.01 3.18 -16.48
CA LEU A 87 -22.70 3.17 -15.80
C LEU A 87 -21.68 2.27 -16.51
N ARG A 88 -22.08 1.05 -16.92
CA ARG A 88 -21.19 0.14 -17.67
C ARG A 88 -20.77 0.74 -19.01
N ASN A 89 -21.71 1.36 -19.74
CA ASN A 89 -21.43 2.02 -21.02
C ASN A 89 -20.48 3.21 -20.83
N LEU A 90 -20.71 4.02 -19.80
CA LEU A 90 -19.87 5.16 -19.49
C LEU A 90 -18.44 4.72 -19.13
N GLN A 91 -18.29 3.67 -18.33
CA GLN A 91 -16.98 3.11 -17.96
C GLN A 91 -16.24 2.55 -19.19
N THR A 92 -16.94 1.79 -20.03
CA THR A 92 -16.38 1.25 -21.29
C THR A 92 -15.90 2.37 -22.21
N THR A 93 -16.71 3.43 -22.35
CA THR A 93 -16.36 4.61 -23.15
C THR A 93 -15.11 5.30 -22.61
N TYR A 94 -15.03 5.49 -21.29
CA TYR A 94 -13.84 6.10 -20.67
C TYR A 94 -12.57 5.31 -20.93
N TYR A 95 -12.59 3.98 -20.77
CA TYR A 95 -11.40 3.17 -21.04
C TYR A 95 -10.98 3.22 -22.50
N ARG A 96 -11.94 3.18 -23.43
CA ARG A 96 -11.67 3.32 -24.86
C ARG A 96 -11.04 4.67 -25.18
N ASP A 97 -11.63 5.75 -24.69
CA ASP A 97 -11.17 7.11 -24.99
C ASP A 97 -9.82 7.38 -24.33
N ALA A 98 -9.59 6.90 -23.10
CA ALA A 98 -8.31 7.02 -22.42
C ALA A 98 -7.20 6.23 -23.11
N ARG A 99 -7.52 5.03 -23.63
CA ARG A 99 -6.57 4.22 -24.41
C ARG A 99 -6.22 4.91 -25.73
N ALA A 100 -7.20 5.40 -26.47
CA ALA A 100 -6.99 6.12 -27.72
C ALA A 100 -6.14 7.39 -27.51
N LEU A 101 -6.42 8.13 -26.43
CA LEU A 101 -5.65 9.32 -26.08
C LEU A 101 -4.19 8.98 -25.73
N LYS A 102 -3.95 7.92 -24.94
CA LYS A 102 -2.59 7.44 -24.63
C LYS A 102 -1.84 7.02 -25.89
N GLN A 103 -2.48 6.27 -26.78
CA GLN A 103 -1.89 5.87 -28.04
C GLN A 103 -1.51 7.09 -28.90
N THR A 104 -2.39 8.09 -28.96
CA THR A 104 -2.10 9.35 -29.68
C THR A 104 -0.88 10.06 -29.09
N HIS A 105 -0.75 10.10 -27.75
CA HIS A 105 0.42 10.67 -27.09
C HIS A 105 1.70 9.87 -27.40
N GLU A 106 1.63 8.54 -27.37
CA GLU A 106 2.76 7.65 -27.68
C GLU A 106 3.21 7.83 -29.13
N ASP A 107 2.28 7.85 -30.08
CA ASP A 107 2.54 8.08 -31.50
C ASP A 107 3.17 9.46 -31.74
N GLU A 108 2.72 10.49 -31.02
CA GLU A 108 3.32 11.83 -31.10
C GLU A 108 4.76 11.85 -30.55
N ILE A 109 5.02 11.14 -29.45
CA ILE A 109 6.37 11.01 -28.88
C ILE A 109 7.29 10.25 -29.84
N ILE A 110 6.80 9.15 -30.42
CA ILE A 110 7.55 8.37 -31.42
C ILE A 110 7.86 9.25 -32.65
N ARG A 111 6.85 9.99 -33.14
CA ARG A 111 6.99 10.85 -34.33
C ARG A 111 7.94 12.02 -34.11
N THR A 112 7.89 12.67 -32.96
CA THR A 112 8.67 13.89 -32.68
C THR A 112 10.00 13.61 -31.98
N GLY A 113 10.16 12.45 -31.36
CA GLY A 113 11.29 12.11 -30.49
C GLY A 113 11.31 12.88 -29.17
N VAL A 114 10.30 13.71 -28.89
CA VAL A 114 10.26 14.60 -27.73
C VAL A 114 9.04 14.26 -26.89
N ASN A 115 9.25 14.00 -25.59
CA ASN A 115 8.15 13.85 -24.64
C ASN A 115 7.67 15.22 -24.14
N PRO A 116 6.44 15.65 -24.46
CA PRO A 116 5.90 16.96 -24.04
C PRO A 116 5.83 17.13 -22.51
N ASP A 117 5.73 16.03 -21.75
CA ASP A 117 5.64 16.04 -20.29
C ASP A 117 7.03 16.03 -19.62
N ALA A 118 8.13 15.87 -20.36
CA ALA A 118 9.48 15.67 -19.81
C ALA A 118 9.88 16.74 -18.78
N ALA A 119 9.66 18.02 -19.11
CA ALA A 119 9.99 19.13 -18.21
C ALA A 119 9.16 19.11 -16.91
N ALA A 120 7.90 18.68 -17.00
CA ALA A 120 7.03 18.54 -15.83
C ALA A 120 7.44 17.33 -14.98
N ASN A 121 7.79 16.21 -15.62
CA ASN A 121 8.30 15.00 -14.98
C ASN A 121 9.58 15.30 -14.20
N GLN A 122 10.54 16.02 -14.81
CA GLN A 122 11.79 16.40 -14.16
C GLN A 122 11.55 17.27 -12.92
N ARG A 123 10.65 18.26 -12.99
CA ARG A 123 10.28 19.09 -11.82
C ARG A 123 9.66 18.26 -10.69
N ARG A 124 8.84 17.25 -11.02
CA ARG A 124 8.26 16.35 -10.01
C ARG A 124 9.32 15.47 -9.38
N GLN A 125 10.21 14.88 -10.19
CA GLN A 125 11.34 14.07 -9.70
C GLN A 125 12.22 14.88 -8.73
N GLN A 126 12.61 16.10 -9.11
CA GLN A 126 13.41 16.98 -8.24
C GLN A 126 12.72 17.28 -6.91
N LYS A 127 11.39 17.53 -6.91
CA LYS A 127 10.64 17.76 -5.67
C LYS A 127 10.55 16.51 -4.80
N GLU A 128 10.39 15.33 -5.41
CA GLU A 128 10.39 14.06 -4.70
C GLU A 128 11.75 13.75 -4.09
N ASP A 129 12.83 13.96 -4.83
CA ASP A 129 14.20 13.80 -4.34
C ASP A 129 14.48 14.76 -3.17
N GLN A 130 14.07 16.03 -3.27
CA GLN A 130 14.14 16.98 -2.16
C GLN A 130 13.31 16.54 -0.94
N ARG A 131 12.15 15.90 -1.16
CA ARG A 131 11.34 15.36 -0.07
C ARG A 131 12.02 14.16 0.58
N ARG A 132 12.56 13.24 -0.23
CA ARG A 132 13.32 12.07 0.24
C ARG A 132 14.55 12.51 1.04
N GLN A 133 15.28 13.51 0.55
CA GLN A 133 16.43 14.08 1.25
C GLN A 133 16.01 14.66 2.61
N ARG A 134 14.95 15.47 2.68
CA ARG A 134 14.46 16.02 3.95
C ARG A 134 14.03 14.94 4.96
N VAL A 135 13.44 13.85 4.48
CA VAL A 135 13.08 12.70 5.34
C VAL A 135 14.33 12.00 5.84
N ALA A 136 15.32 11.77 4.96
CA ALA A 136 16.60 11.16 5.33
C ALA A 136 17.37 12.03 6.35
N ASP A 137 17.46 13.33 6.11
CA ASP A 137 18.09 14.30 7.02
C ASP A 137 17.39 14.29 8.40
N ARG A 138 16.05 14.23 8.41
CA ARG A 138 15.28 14.14 9.66
C ARG A 138 15.51 12.83 10.39
N GLN A 139 15.59 11.71 9.68
CA GLN A 139 15.89 10.41 10.29
C GLN A 139 17.31 10.38 10.87
N GLU A 140 18.28 11.00 10.18
CA GLU A 140 19.65 11.11 10.66
C GLU A 140 19.74 11.97 11.92
N LEU A 141 19.04 13.11 11.97
CA LEU A 141 18.93 13.92 13.19
C LEU A 141 18.33 13.14 14.37
N ILE A 142 17.29 12.34 14.13
CA ILE A 142 16.69 11.48 15.16
C ILE A 142 17.68 10.43 15.65
N ARG A 143 18.44 9.79 14.74
CA ARG A 143 19.48 8.82 15.10
C ARG A 143 20.56 9.44 15.97
N GLN A 144 21.02 10.63 15.62
CA GLN A 144 22.02 11.38 16.39
C GLN A 144 21.50 11.78 17.77
N ASP A 145 20.23 12.15 17.89
CA ASP A 145 19.61 12.47 19.18
C ASP A 145 19.48 11.23 20.08
N ILE A 146 19.02 10.10 19.52
CA ILE A 146 18.96 8.82 20.23
C ILE A 146 20.36 8.39 20.69
N ALA A 147 21.38 8.46 19.83
CA ALA A 147 22.75 8.11 20.18
C ALA A 147 23.29 8.97 21.33
N ARG A 148 22.99 10.27 21.31
CA ARG A 148 23.35 11.20 22.40
C ARG A 148 22.65 10.85 23.70
N GLN A 149 21.34 10.57 23.65
CA GLN A 149 20.58 10.16 24.83
C GLN A 149 21.10 8.86 25.44
N ILE A 150 21.48 7.88 24.61
CA ILE A 150 22.10 6.63 25.07
C ILE A 150 23.44 6.91 25.78
N GLN A 151 24.28 7.76 25.19
CA GLN A 151 25.56 8.14 25.80
C GLN A 151 25.36 8.85 27.15
N GLU A 152 24.47 9.83 27.21
CA GLU A 152 24.14 10.54 28.45
C GLU A 152 23.57 9.61 29.54
N GLN A 153 22.78 8.60 29.16
CA GLN A 153 22.24 7.61 30.10
C GLN A 153 23.30 6.63 30.59
N ALA A 154 24.26 6.24 29.74
CA ALA A 154 25.41 5.42 30.12
C ALA A 154 26.32 6.15 31.12
N GLU A 155 26.57 7.45 30.89
CA GLU A 155 27.37 8.30 31.77
C GLU A 155 26.71 8.55 33.14
N ARG A 156 25.37 8.52 33.22
CA ARG A 156 24.61 8.67 34.48
C ARG A 156 24.54 7.39 35.33
N GLY A 157 25.17 6.29 34.90
CA GLY A 157 25.37 5.10 35.74
C GLY A 157 24.08 4.40 36.21
N ASN A 158 23.01 4.43 35.41
CA ASN A 158 21.74 3.80 35.78
C ASN A 158 21.80 2.25 35.64
N PRO A 159 21.79 1.46 36.74
CA PRO A 159 22.02 0.02 36.69
C PRO A 159 20.92 -0.79 35.99
N ASN A 160 19.71 -0.22 35.83
CA ASN A 160 18.60 -0.88 35.15
C ASN A 160 18.72 -0.87 33.62
N PHE A 161 19.56 -0.01 33.05
CA PHE A 161 19.76 0.06 31.59
C PHE A 161 20.73 -1.01 31.07
N ILE A 162 21.69 -1.43 31.89
CA ILE A 162 22.71 -2.44 31.54
C ILE A 162 22.07 -3.84 31.41
N ARG A 163 21.02 -4.15 32.19
CA ARG A 163 20.37 -5.47 32.15
C ARG A 163 19.45 -5.69 30.95
N HIS A 164 18.83 -4.65 30.40
CA HIS A 164 17.89 -4.82 29.28
C HIS A 164 18.60 -4.86 27.91
N ASN A 165 19.78 -4.23 27.78
CA ASN A 165 20.50 -4.16 26.51
C ASN A 165 21.48 -5.32 26.24
N ILE A 166 21.94 -6.05 27.27
CA ILE A 166 22.79 -7.25 27.09
C ILE A 166 21.99 -8.42 26.46
N ALA A 167 20.66 -8.45 26.59
CA ALA A 167 19.82 -9.45 25.94
C ALA A 167 19.64 -9.23 24.42
N VAL A 168 19.87 -8.00 23.92
CA VAL A 168 19.67 -7.63 22.50
C VAL A 168 20.99 -7.68 21.70
N GLN A 169 22.15 -7.63 22.35
CA GLN A 169 23.46 -7.53 21.68
C GLN A 169 24.11 -8.86 21.25
N ASN A 170 23.56 -10.02 21.58
CA ASN A 170 24.15 -11.32 21.20
C ASN A 170 23.63 -11.92 19.88
N GLN A 171 22.92 -11.17 19.03
CA GLN A 171 22.41 -11.68 17.74
C GLN A 171 22.86 -10.92 16.48
N ASN A 172 23.76 -9.94 16.56
CA ASN A 172 24.19 -9.20 15.35
C ASN A 172 25.71 -8.97 15.31
N MET A 173 26.42 -9.78 14.53
CA MET A 173 27.70 -9.35 13.94
C MET A 173 27.41 -8.56 12.65
N PRO A 174 28.07 -7.41 12.40
CA PRO A 174 27.70 -6.56 11.28
C PRO A 174 28.48 -6.89 9.99
N ALA A 175 27.74 -7.01 8.88
CA ALA A 175 28.27 -6.92 7.52
C ALA A 175 28.50 -5.44 7.10
N PRO A 176 29.29 -5.15 6.05
CA PRO A 176 29.72 -3.79 5.70
C PRO A 176 28.57 -2.80 5.40
N PRO A 177 28.69 -1.52 5.80
CA PRO A 177 27.61 -0.54 5.81
C PRO A 177 27.05 -0.11 4.44
N ALA A 178 27.76 -0.38 3.34
CA ALA A 178 27.32 0.02 1.99
C ALA A 178 26.20 -0.88 1.43
N VAL A 179 26.11 -2.13 1.88
CA VAL A 179 25.19 -3.15 1.32
C VAL A 179 23.85 -3.16 2.07
N VAL A 180 23.85 -2.86 3.37
CA VAL A 180 22.65 -2.74 4.22
C VAL A 180 21.69 -1.65 3.70
N ARG A 181 22.21 -0.57 3.11
CA ARG A 181 21.40 0.50 2.50
C ARG A 181 20.65 0.07 1.25
N ARG A 182 21.17 -0.88 0.46
CA ARG A 182 20.54 -1.34 -0.80
C ARG A 182 19.45 -2.39 -0.55
N LEU A 183 19.66 -3.30 0.40
CA LEU A 183 18.65 -4.29 0.83
C LEU A 183 17.52 -3.63 1.66
N GLY A 184 17.86 -2.67 2.53
CA GLY A 184 16.88 -1.97 3.38
C GLY A 184 15.89 -1.06 2.62
N ALA A 185 16.25 -0.55 1.44
CA ALA A 185 15.36 0.26 0.61
C ALA A 185 14.34 -0.58 -0.19
N PHE A 186 14.62 -1.87 -0.42
CA PHE A 186 13.74 -2.81 -1.11
C PHE A 186 12.82 -3.57 -0.14
N ALA A 187 13.25 -3.74 1.12
CA ALA A 187 12.47 -4.31 2.22
C ALA A 187 11.22 -3.48 2.62
N ALA A 188 11.03 -2.29 2.05
CA ALA A 188 9.90 -1.40 2.31
C ALA A 188 8.69 -1.65 1.39
N ASP A 189 8.65 -2.76 0.64
CA ASP A 189 7.52 -3.09 -0.25
C ASP A 189 6.30 -3.62 0.55
N PRO A 190 5.14 -2.92 0.53
CA PRO A 190 3.93 -3.30 1.25
C PRO A 190 3.20 -4.54 0.69
N GLN A 191 3.70 -5.20 -0.37
CA GLN A 191 3.01 -6.32 -1.04
C GLN A 191 3.38 -7.74 -0.55
N ASN A 192 4.17 -7.88 0.51
CA ASN A 192 4.57 -9.17 1.11
C ASN A 192 3.44 -10.02 1.76
N VAL A 193 2.18 -9.58 1.65
CA VAL A 193 0.99 -10.23 2.25
C VAL A 193 0.41 -11.36 1.38
N HIS A 194 0.98 -11.61 0.21
CA HIS A 194 0.49 -12.61 -0.76
C HIS A 194 1.32 -13.92 -0.80
N THR A 195 2.31 -14.10 0.08
CA THR A 195 3.13 -15.33 0.11
C THR A 195 2.41 -16.47 0.83
N VAL A 196 2.68 -17.72 0.45
CA VAL A 196 2.01 -18.91 1.03
C VAL A 196 2.23 -18.98 2.54
N GLU A 197 3.41 -18.58 3.02
CA GLU A 197 3.79 -18.55 4.42
C GLU A 197 3.04 -17.47 5.19
N ALA A 198 2.91 -16.26 4.63
CA ALA A 198 2.13 -15.18 5.24
C ALA A 198 0.65 -15.54 5.32
N VAL A 199 0.11 -16.19 4.28
CA VAL A 199 -1.26 -16.73 4.27
C VAL A 199 -1.43 -17.80 5.35
N ARG A 200 -0.51 -18.76 5.44
CA ARG A 200 -0.55 -19.85 6.43
C ARG A 200 -0.51 -19.31 7.86
N GLN A 201 0.43 -18.41 8.16
CA GLN A 201 0.52 -17.77 9.47
C GLN A 201 -0.73 -16.93 9.77
N THR A 202 -1.30 -16.26 8.77
CA THR A 202 -2.53 -15.48 8.99
C THR A 202 -3.68 -16.39 9.35
N LYS A 203 -3.81 -17.55 8.71
CA LYS A 203 -4.82 -18.56 9.06
C LYS A 203 -4.63 -19.09 10.49
N GLU A 204 -3.39 -19.42 10.89
CA GLU A 204 -3.09 -19.86 12.27
C GLU A 204 -3.44 -18.80 13.32
N ILE A 205 -3.14 -17.53 13.04
CA ILE A 205 -3.52 -16.43 13.92
C ILE A 205 -5.03 -16.30 13.97
N VAL A 206 -5.72 -16.31 12.83
CA VAL A 206 -7.18 -16.25 12.76
C VAL A 206 -7.82 -17.34 13.61
N GLU A 207 -7.36 -18.58 13.52
CA GLU A 207 -7.87 -19.69 14.34
C GLU A 207 -7.76 -19.42 15.85
N LYS A 208 -6.62 -18.86 16.29
CA LYS A 208 -6.41 -18.48 17.70
C LYS A 208 -7.27 -17.30 18.12
N VAL A 209 -7.31 -16.25 17.32
CA VAL A 209 -8.13 -15.07 17.62
C VAL A 209 -9.61 -15.44 17.74
N ARG A 210 -10.07 -16.41 16.94
CA ARG A 210 -11.45 -16.92 16.98
C ARG A 210 -11.81 -17.70 18.23
N THR A 211 -10.86 -18.04 19.11
CA THR A 211 -11.19 -18.63 20.42
C THR A 211 -11.69 -17.58 21.41
N VAL A 212 -11.54 -16.29 21.12
CA VAL A 212 -12.09 -15.21 21.96
C VAL A 212 -13.61 -15.21 21.86
N SER A 213 -14.29 -15.27 23.01
CA SER A 213 -15.75 -15.26 23.06
C SER A 213 -16.31 -13.89 22.67
N VAL A 214 -17.17 -13.86 21.64
CA VAL A 214 -17.85 -12.63 21.18
C VAL A 214 -19.32 -12.64 21.62
N PRO A 215 -19.79 -11.68 22.43
CA PRO A 215 -21.20 -11.55 22.79
C PRO A 215 -22.10 -11.22 21.59
N GLU A 216 -23.39 -11.55 21.66
CA GLU A 216 -24.29 -11.51 20.50
C GLU A 216 -24.40 -10.12 19.85
N GLU A 217 -24.46 -9.05 20.65
CA GLU A 217 -24.49 -7.66 20.17
C GLU A 217 -23.20 -7.18 19.46
N TYR A 218 -22.12 -7.93 19.60
CA TYR A 218 -20.84 -7.66 18.94
C TYR A 218 -20.63 -8.56 17.73
N LYS A 219 -21.38 -9.66 17.58
CA LYS A 219 -21.17 -10.61 16.48
C LYS A 219 -21.53 -10.01 15.13
N TRP A 220 -20.58 -10.08 14.21
CA TRP A 220 -20.76 -9.78 12.81
C TRP A 220 -21.84 -10.66 12.18
N ASN A 221 -22.68 -10.04 11.37
CA ASN A 221 -23.67 -10.69 10.52
C ASN A 221 -23.98 -9.79 9.31
N THR A 222 -24.77 -10.31 8.36
CA THR A 222 -25.11 -9.60 7.12
C THR A 222 -26.37 -8.72 7.22
N LEU A 223 -27.09 -8.76 8.34
CA LEU A 223 -28.37 -8.08 8.51
C LEU A 223 -28.23 -6.71 9.18
N PHE A 224 -27.32 -6.56 10.14
CA PHE A 224 -27.08 -5.32 10.87
C PHE A 224 -25.62 -5.18 11.31
N VAL A 225 -25.18 -3.94 11.47
CA VAL A 225 -23.81 -3.62 11.95
C VAL A 225 -23.77 -3.77 13.47
N SER A 226 -22.82 -4.57 13.98
CA SER A 226 -22.64 -4.79 15.42
C SER A 226 -22.07 -3.56 16.15
N LYS A 227 -22.07 -3.59 17.49
CA LYS A 227 -21.49 -2.50 18.31
C LYS A 227 -19.98 -2.28 18.10
N THR A 228 -19.27 -3.31 17.63
CA THR A 228 -17.80 -3.33 17.48
C THR A 228 -17.28 -2.08 16.77
N ILE A 229 -17.84 -1.75 15.61
CA ILE A 229 -17.34 -0.64 14.79
C ILE A 229 -17.53 0.72 15.46
N GLY A 230 -18.71 0.95 16.05
CA GLY A 230 -19.01 2.20 16.73
C GLY A 230 -18.09 2.44 17.94
N GLU A 231 -17.81 1.37 18.69
CA GLU A 231 -16.90 1.44 19.83
C GLU A 231 -15.45 1.65 19.39
N ILE A 232 -14.95 0.91 18.38
CA ILE A 232 -13.59 1.13 17.87
C ILE A 232 -13.40 2.58 17.41
N ILE A 233 -14.34 3.12 16.62
CA ILE A 233 -14.23 4.50 16.10
C ILE A 233 -14.15 5.51 17.25
N THR A 234 -15.00 5.35 18.27
CA THR A 234 -15.09 6.29 19.38
C THR A 234 -13.95 6.14 20.38
N GLU A 235 -13.61 4.92 20.77
CA GLU A 235 -12.58 4.64 21.78
C GLU A 235 -11.16 4.83 21.22
N CYS A 236 -10.88 4.36 19.99
CA CYS A 236 -9.57 4.53 19.37
C CYS A 236 -9.38 5.90 18.71
N LYS A 237 -10.45 6.70 18.60
CA LYS A 237 -10.45 8.03 17.96
C LYS A 237 -9.85 7.97 16.56
N LEU A 238 -10.41 7.10 15.72
CA LEU A 238 -9.96 6.89 14.34
C LEU A 238 -10.17 8.17 13.50
N THR A 239 -9.32 8.35 12.48
CA THR A 239 -9.56 9.39 11.48
C THR A 239 -10.74 8.98 10.57
N SER A 240 -11.40 9.95 9.93
CA SER A 240 -12.54 9.67 9.05
C SER A 240 -12.18 8.70 7.89
N HIS A 241 -10.95 8.77 7.39
CA HIS A 241 -10.48 7.89 6.31
C HIS A 241 -10.23 6.46 6.81
N ALA A 242 -9.57 6.30 7.96
CA ALA A 242 -9.35 4.99 8.58
C ALA A 242 -10.69 4.34 8.98
N ALA A 243 -11.60 5.12 9.56
CA ALA A 243 -12.94 4.66 9.92
C ALA A 243 -13.74 4.20 8.70
N ALA A 244 -13.71 4.96 7.60
CA ALA A 244 -14.40 4.59 6.36
C ALA A 244 -13.81 3.31 5.73
N GLN A 245 -12.47 3.20 5.67
CA GLN A 245 -11.81 2.00 5.15
C GLN A 245 -12.16 0.76 5.98
N MET A 246 -12.03 0.85 7.31
CA MET A 246 -12.39 -0.22 8.24
C MET A 246 -13.86 -0.61 8.10
N PHE A 247 -14.78 0.36 8.06
CA PHE A 247 -16.21 0.11 7.89
C PHE A 247 -16.50 -0.64 6.58
N ASN A 248 -15.88 -0.23 5.47
CA ASN A 248 -16.08 -0.87 4.18
C ASN A 248 -15.60 -2.33 4.17
N GLN A 249 -14.47 -2.64 4.80
CA GLN A 249 -14.01 -4.02 4.95
C GLN A 249 -14.91 -4.81 5.90
N TYR A 250 -15.39 -4.18 6.97
CA TYR A 250 -16.25 -4.81 7.96
C TYR A 250 -17.59 -5.26 7.41
N VAL A 251 -18.28 -4.41 6.63
CA VAL A 251 -19.60 -4.78 6.06
C VAL A 251 -19.49 -5.68 4.83
N SER A 252 -18.27 -5.95 4.35
CA SER A 252 -18.05 -6.78 3.18
C SER A 252 -18.24 -8.27 3.52
N PRO A 253 -19.14 -8.99 2.84
CA PRO A 253 -19.26 -10.44 3.00
C PRO A 253 -18.10 -11.19 2.32
N VAL A 254 -17.17 -10.53 1.64
CA VAL A 254 -16.13 -11.21 0.86
C VAL A 254 -15.28 -12.15 1.72
N ALA A 255 -15.12 -13.38 1.25
CA ALA A 255 -14.17 -14.32 1.84
C ALA A 255 -12.72 -13.89 1.51
N ILE A 256 -11.84 -13.99 2.51
CA ILE A 256 -10.42 -13.65 2.38
C ILE A 256 -9.60 -14.91 2.64
N TYR A 257 -8.60 -15.17 1.79
CA TYR A 257 -7.76 -16.38 1.81
C TYR A 257 -8.54 -17.71 1.78
N ASP A 258 -9.72 -17.71 1.17
CA ASP A 258 -10.63 -18.87 1.13
C ASP A 258 -11.01 -19.41 2.52
N ILE A 259 -11.04 -18.54 3.54
CA ILE A 259 -11.40 -18.93 4.92
C ILE A 259 -12.92 -19.03 5.03
N GLU A 260 -13.63 -17.90 5.05
CA GLU A 260 -15.10 -17.85 5.08
C GLU A 260 -15.65 -16.47 4.74
N GLU A 261 -16.95 -16.40 4.47
CA GLU A 261 -17.72 -15.17 4.27
C GLU A 261 -17.65 -14.26 5.52
N GLY A 262 -17.37 -12.97 5.30
CA GLY A 262 -17.33 -11.96 6.36
C GLY A 262 -16.19 -12.14 7.37
N ILE A 263 -15.13 -12.89 7.01
CA ILE A 263 -14.04 -13.22 7.94
C ILE A 263 -13.39 -11.98 8.55
N TYR A 264 -13.27 -10.88 7.80
CA TYR A 264 -12.72 -9.63 8.32
C TYR A 264 -13.51 -9.13 9.54
N GLY A 265 -14.84 -9.08 9.44
CA GLY A 265 -15.68 -8.59 10.52
C GLY A 265 -15.64 -9.51 11.74
N LYS A 266 -15.73 -10.82 11.50
CA LYS A 266 -15.65 -11.85 12.55
C LYS A 266 -14.32 -11.79 13.34
N VAL A 267 -13.21 -11.57 12.64
CA VAL A 267 -11.89 -11.41 13.28
C VAL A 267 -11.82 -10.09 14.02
N LEU A 268 -12.30 -8.99 13.44
CA LEU A 268 -12.30 -7.68 14.09
C LEU A 268 -13.13 -7.66 15.38
N ASP A 269 -14.28 -8.35 15.42
CA ASP A 269 -15.06 -8.50 16.66
C ASP A 269 -14.27 -9.19 17.76
N SER A 270 -13.60 -10.27 17.40
CA SER A 270 -12.81 -11.09 18.32
C SER A 270 -11.62 -10.30 18.85
N VAL A 271 -10.91 -9.58 17.97
CA VAL A 271 -9.84 -8.65 18.35
C VAL A 271 -10.37 -7.58 19.30
N TRP A 272 -11.52 -6.97 19.00
CA TRP A 272 -12.08 -5.92 19.84
C TRP A 272 -12.46 -6.43 21.24
N GLN A 273 -13.06 -7.63 21.34
CA GLN A 273 -13.35 -8.22 22.65
C GLN A 273 -12.08 -8.49 23.44
N PHE A 274 -11.01 -8.95 22.78
CA PHE A 274 -9.72 -9.12 23.43
C PHE A 274 -9.17 -7.78 23.95
N VAL A 275 -9.17 -6.74 23.11
CA VAL A 275 -8.71 -5.40 23.49
C VAL A 275 -9.50 -4.86 24.68
N LYS A 276 -10.82 -5.04 24.71
CA LYS A 276 -11.68 -4.60 25.82
C LYS A 276 -11.38 -5.31 27.13
N ALA A 277 -11.08 -6.60 27.08
CA ALA A 277 -10.79 -7.41 28.27
C ALA A 277 -9.34 -7.28 28.75
N SER A 278 -8.45 -6.72 27.92
CA SER A 278 -7.02 -6.62 28.21
C SER A 278 -6.71 -5.55 29.27
N PRO A 279 -5.79 -5.81 30.21
CA PRO A 279 -5.25 -4.77 31.10
C PRO A 279 -4.49 -3.68 30.32
N ASP A 280 -3.96 -4.01 29.14
CA ASP A 280 -3.18 -3.11 28.27
C ASP A 280 -4.06 -2.41 27.21
N LYS A 281 -5.36 -2.28 27.50
CA LYS A 281 -6.36 -1.73 26.58
C LYS A 281 -5.93 -0.42 25.91
N GLU A 282 -5.35 0.51 26.67
CA GLU A 282 -4.96 1.82 26.11
C GLU A 282 -3.87 1.70 25.03
N ASP A 283 -2.88 0.84 25.23
CA ASP A 283 -1.80 0.63 24.26
C ASP A 283 -2.29 -0.17 23.07
N LEU A 284 -3.12 -1.19 23.30
CA LEU A 284 -3.79 -1.91 22.22
C LEU A 284 -4.70 -1.02 21.37
N CYS A 285 -5.39 -0.04 21.96
CA CYS A 285 -6.15 0.97 21.21
C CYS A 285 -5.25 1.87 20.35
N LYS A 286 -4.04 2.21 20.83
CA LYS A 286 -3.06 2.97 20.03
C LYS A 286 -2.53 2.13 18.86
N ILE A 287 -2.22 0.86 19.10
CA ILE A 287 -1.78 -0.09 18.05
C ILE A 287 -2.89 -0.28 17.02
N LEU A 288 -4.11 -0.55 17.45
CA LEU A 288 -5.27 -0.70 16.57
C LEU A 288 -5.48 0.55 15.72
N LYS A 289 -5.40 1.75 16.33
CA LYS A 289 -5.48 3.01 15.59
C LYS A 289 -4.39 3.13 14.52
N GLN A 290 -3.16 2.78 14.85
CA GLN A 290 -2.03 2.84 13.93
C GLN A 290 -2.24 1.87 12.77
N GLU A 291 -2.57 0.60 13.04
CA GLU A 291 -2.85 -0.40 12.01
C GLU A 291 -4.03 0.01 11.11
N MET A 292 -5.12 0.57 11.67
CA MET A 292 -6.25 1.07 10.87
C MET A 292 -5.86 2.26 9.98
N THR A 293 -4.87 3.06 10.39
CA THR A 293 -4.36 4.17 9.57
C THR A 293 -3.46 3.67 8.45
N ASP A 294 -2.61 2.68 8.74
CA ASP A 294 -1.70 2.08 7.76
C ASP A 294 -2.44 1.20 6.74
N ASN A 295 -3.63 0.72 7.10
CA ASN A 295 -4.55 -0.01 6.22
C ASN A 295 -5.15 0.83 5.09
N ILE A 296 -5.02 2.16 5.12
CA ILE A 296 -5.59 3.03 4.08
C ILE A 296 -4.96 2.71 2.73
N ASN A 297 -5.79 2.47 1.71
CA ASN A 297 -5.42 2.03 0.37
C ASN A 297 -4.83 0.61 0.26
N MET A 298 -4.90 -0.22 1.32
CA MET A 298 -4.51 -1.63 1.24
C MET A 298 -5.65 -2.54 0.75
N CYS A 299 -5.30 -3.69 0.16
CA CYS A 299 -6.24 -4.73 -0.25
C CYS A 299 -6.83 -5.48 0.97
N ALA A 300 -7.91 -6.23 0.79
CA ALA A 300 -8.60 -6.94 1.87
C ALA A 300 -7.68 -7.95 2.61
N GLN A 301 -6.83 -8.65 1.85
CA GLN A 301 -5.84 -9.59 2.37
C GLN A 301 -4.82 -8.91 3.30
N GLY A 302 -4.26 -7.78 2.87
CA GLY A 302 -3.34 -6.99 3.69
C GLY A 302 -4.00 -6.33 4.90
N ASN A 303 -5.29 -5.97 4.79
CA ASN A 303 -6.07 -5.47 5.91
C ASN A 303 -6.28 -6.55 6.99
N LEU A 304 -6.58 -7.78 6.58
CA LEU A 304 -6.78 -8.91 7.50
C LEU A 304 -5.49 -9.30 8.22
N SER A 305 -4.36 -9.37 7.52
CA SER A 305 -3.06 -9.71 8.12
C SER A 305 -2.62 -8.66 9.15
N ARG A 306 -2.84 -7.37 8.88
CA ARG A 306 -2.53 -6.29 9.84
C ARG A 306 -3.38 -6.36 11.10
N ILE A 307 -4.66 -6.68 10.97
CA ILE A 307 -5.52 -6.89 12.16
C ILE A 307 -5.00 -8.05 13.01
N CYS A 308 -4.56 -9.13 12.38
CA CYS A 308 -4.00 -10.29 13.08
C CYS A 308 -2.74 -9.92 13.88
N ASN A 309 -1.94 -8.96 13.37
CA ASN A 309 -0.72 -8.50 14.03
C ASN A 309 -0.99 -7.61 15.27
N ILE A 310 -2.19 -7.07 15.46
CA ILE A 310 -2.52 -6.24 16.64
C ILE A 310 -2.30 -7.03 17.94
N LEU A 311 -2.56 -8.34 17.91
CA LEU A 311 -2.46 -9.22 19.07
C LEU A 311 -1.09 -9.89 19.21
N ALA A 312 -0.14 -9.56 18.32
CA ALA A 312 1.22 -10.07 18.40
C ALA A 312 1.91 -9.59 19.68
N GLY A 313 2.41 -10.55 20.47
CA GLY A 313 3.02 -10.25 21.77
C GLY A 313 2.03 -10.04 22.93
N TYR A 314 0.72 -10.02 22.67
CA TYR A 314 -0.32 -9.89 23.70
C TYR A 314 -1.13 -11.18 23.89
N MET A 315 -1.22 -12.03 22.88
CA MET A 315 -1.85 -13.34 22.98
C MET A 315 -0.80 -14.44 22.84
N GLU A 316 -0.83 -15.41 23.76
CA GLU A 316 0.15 -16.50 23.79
C GLU A 316 0.13 -17.29 22.47
N GLY A 317 1.32 -17.46 21.87
CA GLY A 317 1.47 -18.15 20.59
C GLY A 317 1.07 -17.34 19.36
N ILE A 318 0.73 -16.05 19.48
CA ILE A 318 0.67 -15.11 18.36
C ILE A 318 1.96 -14.28 18.34
N GLY A 319 2.87 -14.64 17.43
CA GLY A 319 4.06 -13.83 17.12
C GLY A 319 3.79 -12.82 16.01
N SER A 320 4.62 -11.78 15.90
CA SER A 320 4.60 -10.89 14.73
C SER A 320 4.97 -11.70 13.49
N GLN A 321 4.21 -11.57 12.40
CA GLN A 321 4.60 -12.18 11.14
C GLN A 321 5.88 -11.52 10.62
N GLU A 322 7.01 -12.22 10.73
CA GLU A 322 8.26 -11.86 10.03
C GLU A 322 7.96 -11.96 8.52
N THR A 323 8.05 -10.84 7.83
CA THR A 323 7.85 -10.78 6.38
C THR A 323 8.91 -11.64 5.67
N LEU A 324 8.61 -12.13 4.46
CA LEU A 324 9.59 -12.84 3.65
C LEU A 324 10.89 -12.02 3.51
N SER A 325 10.78 -10.70 3.36
CA SER A 325 11.94 -9.80 3.30
C SER A 325 12.72 -9.70 4.61
N GLU A 326 12.08 -9.69 5.77
CA GLU A 326 12.79 -9.71 7.06
C GLU A 326 13.49 -11.06 7.27
N ARG A 327 12.83 -12.15 6.89
CA ARG A 327 13.40 -13.49 6.96
C ARG A 327 14.62 -13.66 6.04
N LEU A 328 14.49 -13.28 4.77
CA LEU A 328 15.60 -13.32 3.81
C LEU A 328 16.70 -12.32 4.18
N GLY A 329 16.32 -11.15 4.69
CA GLY A 329 17.23 -10.13 5.23
C GLY A 329 18.03 -10.61 6.46
N ARG A 330 17.58 -11.67 7.13
CA ARG A 330 18.33 -12.36 8.20
C ARG A 330 19.15 -13.54 7.68
N LEU A 331 18.62 -14.30 6.72
CA LEU A 331 19.23 -15.55 6.23
C LEU A 331 20.33 -15.35 5.19
N LEU A 332 20.23 -14.35 4.31
CA LEU A 332 21.16 -14.13 3.21
C LEU A 332 22.46 -13.41 3.60
N PRO A 333 22.48 -12.39 4.47
CA PRO A 333 23.71 -11.68 4.79
C PRO A 333 24.86 -12.54 5.37
N PRO A 334 24.61 -13.56 6.22
CA PRO A 334 25.67 -14.45 6.70
C PRO A 334 26.44 -15.18 5.60
N LEU A 335 25.82 -15.40 4.43
CA LEU A 335 26.46 -16.11 3.31
C LEU A 335 27.64 -15.32 2.72
N MET A 336 27.73 -14.01 2.95
CA MET A 336 28.88 -13.19 2.54
C MET A 336 30.19 -13.56 3.24
N ALA A 337 30.13 -14.32 4.33
CA ALA A 337 31.32 -14.87 4.98
C ALA A 337 31.90 -16.09 4.23
N ILE A 338 31.19 -16.63 3.23
CA ILE A 338 31.68 -17.70 2.36
C ILE A 338 32.52 -17.06 1.25
N GLU A 339 33.81 -17.41 1.21
CA GLU A 339 34.78 -16.90 0.24
C GLU A 339 34.50 -17.43 -1.18
N ASP A 340 34.11 -18.70 -1.31
CA ASP A 340 33.76 -19.27 -2.61
C ASP A 340 32.39 -18.78 -3.10
N CYS A 341 32.40 -17.96 -4.14
CA CYS A 341 31.18 -17.34 -4.68
C CYS A 341 30.19 -18.37 -5.25
N LEU A 342 30.66 -19.48 -5.82
CA LEU A 342 29.77 -20.53 -6.33
C LEU A 342 29.01 -21.24 -5.20
N THR A 343 29.72 -21.65 -4.14
CA THR A 343 29.12 -22.23 -2.93
C THR A 343 28.16 -21.25 -2.26
N ARG A 344 28.54 -19.97 -2.17
CA ARG A 344 27.68 -18.90 -1.63
C ARG A 344 26.37 -18.75 -2.40
N ILE A 345 26.43 -18.75 -3.73
CA ILE A 345 25.24 -18.64 -4.59
C ILE A 345 24.39 -19.90 -4.54
N MET A 346 24.98 -21.09 -4.47
CA MET A 346 24.24 -22.35 -4.31
C MET A 346 23.46 -22.40 -2.99
N ASP A 347 24.09 -21.99 -1.89
CA ASP A 347 23.43 -21.92 -0.58
C ASP A 347 22.33 -20.86 -0.55
N ALA A 348 22.54 -19.73 -1.22
CA ALA A 348 21.52 -18.70 -1.40
C ALA A 348 20.32 -19.21 -2.20
N ILE A 349 20.56 -19.91 -3.32
CA ILE A 349 19.52 -20.54 -4.14
C ILE A 349 18.71 -21.55 -3.32
N LYS A 350 19.39 -22.37 -2.51
CA LYS A 350 18.72 -23.30 -1.60
C LYS A 350 17.81 -22.56 -0.61
N ILE A 351 18.28 -21.48 0.00
CA ILE A 351 17.48 -20.63 0.89
C ILE A 351 16.28 -20.01 0.15
N LEU A 352 16.45 -19.52 -1.08
CA LEU A 352 15.36 -18.95 -1.87
C LEU A 352 14.31 -20.01 -2.25
N LYS A 353 14.76 -21.23 -2.60
CA LYS A 353 13.90 -22.39 -2.90
C LYS A 353 13.13 -22.84 -1.65
N ASP A 354 13.82 -23.00 -0.52
CA ASP A 354 13.24 -23.43 0.76
C ASP A 354 12.25 -22.40 1.32
N ASN A 355 12.34 -21.13 0.90
CA ASN A 355 11.42 -20.04 1.26
C ASN A 355 10.43 -19.69 0.13
N ASN A 356 10.27 -20.55 -0.86
CA ASN A 356 9.29 -20.43 -1.95
C ASN A 356 9.34 -19.08 -2.70
N VAL A 357 10.52 -18.49 -2.84
CA VAL A 357 10.69 -17.25 -3.62
C VAL A 357 10.45 -17.56 -5.10
N PRO A 358 9.61 -16.80 -5.82
CA PRO A 358 9.42 -16.99 -7.26
C PRO A 358 10.74 -16.84 -8.01
N MET A 359 11.03 -17.74 -8.95
CA MET A 359 12.30 -17.72 -9.71
C MET A 359 12.53 -16.40 -10.46
N THR A 360 11.45 -15.73 -10.87
CA THR A 360 11.49 -14.40 -11.50
C THR A 360 12.07 -13.31 -10.59
N ASP A 361 12.11 -13.56 -9.28
CA ASP A 361 12.61 -12.64 -8.27
C ASP A 361 13.98 -13.05 -7.72
N TRP A 362 14.53 -14.20 -8.11
CA TRP A 362 15.80 -14.69 -7.55
C TRP A 362 16.97 -13.79 -7.85
N ASP A 363 17.08 -13.28 -9.07
CA ASP A 363 18.20 -12.43 -9.48
C ASP A 363 18.29 -11.19 -8.58
N LYS A 364 17.15 -10.66 -8.11
CA LYS A 364 17.08 -9.52 -7.17
C LYS A 364 17.76 -9.80 -5.82
N TRP A 365 17.75 -11.05 -5.38
CA TRP A 365 18.32 -11.50 -4.11
C TRP A 365 19.74 -12.05 -4.25
N LEU A 366 20.08 -12.58 -5.41
CA LEU A 366 21.39 -13.14 -5.71
C LEU A 366 22.40 -12.09 -6.17
N ASP A 367 21.96 -11.03 -6.85
CA ASP A 367 22.84 -9.96 -7.35
C ASP A 367 23.74 -9.34 -6.26
N PRO A 368 23.26 -9.05 -5.04
CA PRO A 368 24.10 -8.51 -3.97
C PRO A 368 25.16 -9.49 -3.43
N LEU A 369 25.07 -10.78 -3.77
CA LEU A 369 25.99 -11.84 -3.34
C LEU A 369 27.04 -12.16 -4.41
N LYS A 370 26.98 -11.51 -5.57
CA LYS A 370 27.97 -11.63 -6.66
C LYS A 370 29.16 -10.70 -6.39
N GLU A 371 30.33 -11.10 -6.86
CA GLU A 371 31.50 -10.22 -6.95
C GLU A 371 31.53 -9.53 -8.33
N ASP A 372 32.07 -8.32 -8.40
CA ASP A 372 32.11 -7.49 -9.62
C ASP A 372 33.13 -8.00 -10.67
N ASP A 373 33.78 -9.16 -10.45
CA ASP A 373 34.79 -9.69 -11.37
C ASP A 373 34.14 -10.30 -12.63
N GLU A 374 34.38 -9.64 -13.77
CA GLU A 374 33.90 -10.00 -15.11
C GLU A 374 34.31 -11.43 -15.53
N ASP A 375 35.37 -11.99 -14.95
CA ASP A 375 35.91 -13.33 -15.27
C ASP A 375 35.15 -14.48 -14.60
N MET A 376 34.20 -14.19 -13.71
CA MET A 376 33.39 -15.19 -13.00
C MET A 376 31.90 -14.96 -13.21
N MET A 377 31.47 -14.72 -14.46
CA MET A 377 30.06 -14.90 -14.84
C MET A 377 29.66 -16.37 -14.63
N ILE A 378 29.32 -16.71 -13.40
CA ILE A 378 28.55 -17.89 -13.07
C ILE A 378 27.24 -17.75 -13.85
N ASP A 379 27.05 -18.61 -14.84
CA ASP A 379 25.81 -18.69 -15.58
C ASP A 379 24.73 -19.21 -14.63
N ILE A 380 24.04 -18.29 -13.97
CA ILE A 380 22.94 -18.59 -13.06
C ILE A 380 21.84 -19.34 -13.82
N GLU A 381 21.73 -19.18 -15.13
CA GLU A 381 20.79 -19.95 -15.94
C GLU A 381 21.18 -21.42 -16.03
N PHE A 382 22.49 -21.72 -16.09
CA PHE A 382 23.02 -23.08 -16.01
C PHE A 382 22.81 -23.70 -14.61
N ILE A 383 23.08 -22.96 -13.53
CA ILE A 383 22.84 -23.45 -12.15
C ILE A 383 21.34 -23.62 -11.87
N LYS A 384 20.49 -22.70 -12.35
CA LYS A 384 19.03 -22.83 -12.30
C LYS A 384 18.59 -24.14 -12.97
N GLN A 385 19.18 -24.51 -14.11
CA GLN A 385 18.88 -25.76 -14.82
C GLN A 385 19.40 -27.01 -14.08
N GLU A 386 20.56 -26.96 -13.44
CA GLU A 386 21.16 -28.11 -12.75
C GLU A 386 20.50 -28.40 -11.38
N VAL A 387 20.04 -27.38 -10.66
CA VAL A 387 19.28 -27.51 -9.39
C VAL A 387 17.80 -27.88 -9.63
N MET A 388 17.36 -27.85 -10.89
CA MET A 388 16.03 -28.26 -11.36
C MET A 388 15.95 -29.73 -11.79
N ALA A 389 17.10 -30.39 -12.03
CA ALA A 389 17.19 -31.83 -12.24
C ALA A 389 17.20 -32.58 -10.90
#